data_AF-A0A7W0GXD8-F1
#
_entry.id   AF-A0A7W0GXD8-F1
#
_cell.length_a   1.000
_cell.length_b   1.000
_cell.length_c   1.000
_cell.angle_alpha   90.00
_cell.angle_beta   90.00
_cell.angle_gamma   90.00
#
_symmetry.space_group_name_H-M   'P 1'
#
loop_
_entity.id
_entity.type
_entity.pdbx_description
1 polymer ?
#
loop_
_entity_poly.entity_id
_entity_poly.type
_entity_poly.pdbx_seq_one_letter_code
_entity_poly.pdbx_strand_id
1 'polypeptide(L)'
;LLPGVDFTRELALTRELRVGDTTLVRERGELSGFALWHSTPLAAGRPKDELRVLKLVARDLGVFDQVLDALPAAAAAERVGRIAVRCQTEFVAAYQRLVGRGYRVHWTDLRMLLAGQLQHESREGIVMSNWEI
;
A
#
# COMPACT_ATOMS: atom_id res chain seq x y z
N LEU A 1 9.43 -3.79 -11.51
CA LEU A 1 9.76 -3.45 -10.10
C LEU A 1 10.16 -4.70 -9.32
N LEU A 2 9.27 -5.68 -9.18
CA LEU A 2 9.59 -7.02 -8.68
C LEU A 2 9.18 -8.03 -9.76
N PRO A 3 9.98 -9.09 -10.04
CA PRO A 3 9.59 -10.13 -10.98
C PRO A 3 8.28 -10.81 -10.56
N GLY A 4 7.38 -11.10 -11.51
CA GLY A 4 6.12 -11.81 -11.23
C GLY A 4 5.01 -10.96 -10.60
N VAL A 5 5.25 -9.67 -10.38
CA VAL A 5 4.27 -8.75 -9.78
C VAL A 5 3.82 -7.73 -10.84
N ASP A 6 2.57 -7.84 -11.29
CA ASP A 6 1.92 -6.88 -12.18
C ASP A 6 0.65 -6.31 -11.52
N PHE A 7 0.63 -4.99 -11.33
CA PHE A 7 -0.49 -4.25 -10.77
C PHE A 7 -1.02 -3.18 -11.72
N THR A 8 -0.68 -3.26 -13.01
CA THR A 8 -1.06 -2.29 -14.04
C THR A 8 -2.58 -2.13 -14.11
N ARG A 9 -3.32 -3.24 -13.99
CA ARG A 9 -4.78 -3.24 -14.03
C ARG A 9 -5.38 -2.46 -12.86
N GLU A 10 -4.90 -2.66 -11.64
CA GLU A 10 -5.42 -1.99 -10.44
C GLU A 10 -5.07 -0.50 -10.42
N LEU A 11 -3.89 -0.14 -10.93
CA LEU A 11 -3.51 1.26 -11.13
C LEU A 11 -4.45 1.94 -12.14
N ALA A 12 -4.72 1.29 -13.28
CA ALA A 12 -5.62 1.79 -14.31
C ALA A 12 -7.05 1.96 -13.76
N LEU A 13 -7.60 0.92 -13.11
CA LEU A 13 -8.94 0.97 -12.54
C LEU A 13 -9.11 2.06 -11.48
N THR A 14 -8.12 2.23 -10.60
CA THR A 14 -8.18 3.28 -9.57
C THR A 14 -8.27 4.67 -10.19
N ARG A 15 -7.51 4.90 -11.25
CA ARG A 15 -7.52 6.14 -12.01
C ARG A 15 -8.83 6.34 -12.77
N GLU A 16 -9.32 5.31 -13.46
CA GLU A 16 -10.56 5.35 -14.25
C GLU A 16 -11.78 5.62 -13.36
N LEU A 17 -11.87 4.94 -12.21
CA LEU A 17 -12.97 5.09 -11.27
C LEU A 17 -12.87 6.34 -10.39
N ARG A 18 -11.71 7.03 -10.40
CA ARG A 18 -11.43 8.24 -9.62
C ARG A 18 -11.70 8.08 -8.12
N VAL A 19 -11.45 6.88 -7.60
CA VAL A 19 -11.63 6.56 -6.17
C VAL A 19 -10.37 6.86 -5.35
N GLY A 20 -9.23 7.01 -6.01
CA GLY A 20 -7.95 7.25 -5.37
C GLY A 20 -6.85 7.55 -6.38
N ASP A 21 -5.61 7.39 -5.95
CA ASP A 21 -4.43 7.65 -6.78
C ASP A 21 -3.26 6.76 -6.36
N THR A 22 -2.10 6.98 -6.98
CA THR A 22 -0.87 6.23 -6.73
C THR A 22 0.29 7.17 -6.41
N THR A 23 0.94 6.92 -5.28
CA THR A 23 2.24 7.54 -4.96
C THR A 23 3.35 6.70 -5.57
N LEU A 24 4.24 7.32 -6.35
CA LEU A 24 5.34 6.65 -7.04
C LEU A 24 6.70 7.11 -6.48
N VAL A 25 7.60 6.15 -6.28
CA VAL A 25 9.01 6.41 -5.94
C VAL A 25 9.88 5.88 -7.08
N ARG A 26 10.74 6.75 -7.61
CA ARG A 26 11.68 6.44 -8.70
C ARG A 26 13.10 6.69 -8.26
N GLU A 27 14.00 5.79 -8.64
CA GLU A 27 15.44 5.93 -8.44
C GLU A 27 16.12 5.83 -9.81
N ARG A 28 16.94 6.82 -10.16
CA ARG A 28 17.63 6.89 -11.47
C ARG A 28 16.67 6.74 -12.68
N GLY A 29 15.46 7.28 -12.57
CA GLY A 29 14.42 7.21 -13.59
C GLY A 29 13.54 5.95 -13.54
N GLU A 30 13.99 4.90 -12.87
CA GLU A 30 13.30 3.62 -12.77
C GLU A 30 12.34 3.55 -11.59
N LEU A 31 11.18 2.93 -11.79
CA LEU A 31 10.21 2.72 -10.71
C LEU A 31 10.79 1.76 -9.67
N SER A 32 10.88 2.23 -8.42
CA SER A 32 11.52 1.52 -7.31
C SER A 32 10.54 1.21 -6.17
N GLY A 33 9.42 1.93 -6.10
CA GLY A 33 8.33 1.62 -5.18
C GLY A 33 7.07 2.38 -5.56
N PHE A 34 5.93 1.91 -5.05
CA PHE A 34 4.69 2.66 -5.13
C PHE A 34 3.70 2.27 -4.02
N ALA A 35 2.75 3.16 -3.76
CA ALA A 35 1.57 2.89 -2.95
C ALA A 35 0.32 3.27 -3.73
N LEU A 36 -0.56 2.30 -3.96
CA LEU A 36 -1.90 2.50 -4.45
C LEU A 36 -2.83 2.76 -3.25
N TRP A 37 -3.59 3.85 -3.28
CA TRP A 37 -4.43 4.23 -2.16
C TRP A 37 -5.76 4.84 -2.61
N HIS A 38 -6.73 4.87 -1.69
CA HIS A 38 -7.95 5.64 -1.85
C HIS A 38 -8.25 6.44 -0.58
N SER A 39 -9.14 7.41 -0.71
CA SER A 39 -9.60 8.24 0.41
C SER A 39 -11.13 8.30 0.49
N THR A 40 -11.82 7.59 -0.42
CA THR A 40 -13.29 7.45 -0.40
C THR A 40 -13.76 6.75 0.88
N PRO A 41 -14.75 7.31 1.60
CA PRO A 41 -15.36 6.65 2.75
C PRO A 41 -16.00 5.31 2.39
N LEU A 42 -15.83 4.31 3.24
CA LEU A 42 -16.36 2.95 3.02
C LEU A 42 -17.89 2.85 3.17
N ALA A 43 -18.53 3.83 3.80
CA ALA A 43 -19.97 3.86 3.99
C ALA A 43 -20.53 5.25 3.69
N ALA A 44 -21.72 5.29 3.09
CA ALA A 44 -22.43 6.53 2.81
C ALA A 44 -22.62 7.36 4.10
N GLY A 45 -22.34 8.66 4.01
CA GLY A 45 -22.48 9.59 5.14
C GLY A 45 -21.33 9.59 6.15
N ARG A 46 -20.29 8.75 5.97
CA ARG A 46 -19.08 8.83 6.80
C ARG A 46 -18.14 9.92 6.31
N PRO A 47 -17.45 10.63 7.23
CA PRO A 47 -16.45 11.61 6.84
C PRO A 47 -15.27 10.91 6.17
N LYS A 48 -14.64 11.63 5.25
CA LYS A 48 -13.34 11.27 4.69
C LYS A 48 -12.27 11.65 5.71
N ASP A 49 -11.73 10.66 6.39
CA ASP A 49 -10.87 10.84 7.57
C ASP A 49 -9.50 10.16 7.44
N GLU A 50 -9.32 9.30 6.45
CA GLU A 50 -8.08 8.57 6.21
C GLU A 50 -7.74 8.41 4.73
N LEU A 51 -6.45 8.26 4.45
CA LEU A 51 -5.91 7.71 3.21
C LEU A 51 -5.58 6.24 3.47
N ARG A 52 -6.26 5.34 2.77
CA ARG A 52 -6.09 3.89 2.92
C ARG A 52 -5.23 3.34 1.79
N VAL A 53 -4.05 2.84 2.15
CA VAL A 53 -3.16 2.14 1.22
C VAL A 53 -3.71 0.75 0.95
N LEU A 54 -4.10 0.51 -0.31
CA LEU A 54 -4.62 -0.76 -0.81
C LEU A 54 -3.50 -1.73 -1.15
N LYS A 55 -2.47 -1.21 -1.81
CA LYS A 55 -1.27 -1.96 -2.18
C LYS A 55 -0.03 -1.11 -1.95
N LEU A 56 1.01 -1.68 -1.37
CA LEU A 56 2.33 -1.09 -1.27
C LEU A 56 3.35 -2.06 -1.84
N VAL A 57 4.14 -1.60 -2.79
CA VAL A 57 5.24 -2.37 -3.36
C VAL A 57 6.52 -1.58 -3.21
N ALA A 58 7.56 -2.19 -2.66
CA ALA A 58 8.88 -1.59 -2.57
C ALA A 58 9.95 -2.63 -2.87
N ARG A 59 11.02 -2.19 -3.56
CA ARG A 59 12.16 -3.06 -3.88
C ARG A 59 12.87 -3.57 -2.63
N ASP A 60 12.97 -2.75 -1.60
CA ASP A 60 13.62 -3.04 -0.32
C ASP A 60 13.06 -2.12 0.78
N LEU A 61 13.59 -2.26 2.00
CA LEU A 61 13.18 -1.45 3.16
C LEU A 61 13.52 0.04 3.03
N GLY A 62 14.58 0.38 2.29
CA GLY A 62 14.94 1.78 2.04
C GLY A 62 13.92 2.46 1.16
N VAL A 63 13.49 1.78 0.08
CA VAL A 63 12.42 2.29 -0.78
C VAL A 63 11.06 2.26 -0.08
N PHE A 64 10.80 1.28 0.79
CA PHE A 64 9.61 1.26 1.64
C PHE A 64 9.52 2.53 2.50
N ASP A 65 10.61 2.91 3.14
CA ASP A 65 10.68 4.14 3.93
C ASP A 65 10.43 5.38 3.06
N GLN A 66 11.01 5.45 1.84
CA GLN A 66 10.73 6.54 0.90
C GLN A 66 9.26 6.62 0.48
N VAL A 67 8.60 5.48 0.26
CA VAL A 67 7.16 5.44 -0.06
C VAL A 67 6.35 6.00 1.11
N LEU A 68 6.66 5.59 2.34
CA LEU A 68 5.99 6.11 3.54
C LEU A 68 6.19 7.62 3.71
N ASP A 69 7.38 8.13 3.41
CA ASP A 69 7.70 9.56 3.51
C ASP A 69 6.95 10.41 2.47
N ALA A 70 6.55 9.81 1.34
CA ALA A 70 5.79 10.49 0.28
C ALA A 70 4.27 10.51 0.53
N LEU A 71 3.73 9.57 1.30
CA LEU A 71 2.28 9.48 1.58
C LEU A 71 1.68 10.70 2.32
N PRO A 72 2.36 11.38 3.26
CA PRO A 72 1.85 12.58 3.92
C PRO A 72 1.44 13.69 2.95
N ALA A 73 2.17 13.90 1.86
CA ALA A 73 1.80 14.90 0.85
C ALA A 73 0.48 14.55 0.15
N ALA A 74 0.27 13.27 -0.17
CA ALA A 74 -0.98 12.77 -0.73
C ALA A 74 -2.14 12.90 0.28
N ALA A 75 -1.93 12.52 1.55
CA ALA A 75 -2.92 12.67 2.60
C ALA A 75 -3.33 14.14 2.81
N ALA A 76 -2.37 15.06 2.76
CA ALA A 76 -2.62 16.50 2.86
C ALA A 76 -3.43 17.03 1.66
N ALA A 77 -3.09 16.62 0.43
CA ALA A 77 -3.85 16.97 -0.78
C ALA A 77 -5.30 16.47 -0.71
N GLU A 78 -5.49 15.27 -0.14
CA GLU A 78 -6.80 14.68 0.09
C GLU A 78 -7.55 15.27 1.29
N ARG A 79 -6.90 16.11 2.11
CA ARG A 79 -7.42 16.70 3.36
C ARG A 79 -7.83 15.67 4.41
N VAL A 80 -7.04 14.61 4.56
CA VAL A 80 -7.23 13.58 5.59
C VAL A 80 -6.11 13.61 6.63
N GLY A 81 -6.46 13.28 7.87
CA GLY A 81 -5.53 13.37 9.01
C GLY A 81 -4.82 12.06 9.35
N ARG A 82 -5.13 10.97 8.65
CA ARG A 82 -4.59 9.63 8.93
C ARG A 82 -4.19 8.90 7.66
N ILE A 83 -3.17 8.05 7.79
CA ILE A 83 -2.75 7.11 6.74
C ILE A 83 -2.86 5.71 7.32
N ALA A 84 -3.65 4.85 6.69
CA ALA A 84 -3.79 3.44 7.05
C ALA A 84 -2.99 2.58 6.08
N VAL A 85 -2.04 1.80 6.61
CA VAL A 85 -1.23 0.84 5.85
C VAL A 85 -1.51 -0.56 6.39
N ARG A 86 -1.80 -1.50 5.51
CA ARG A 86 -1.85 -2.92 5.87
C ARG A 86 -0.46 -3.52 5.82
N CYS A 87 -0.11 -4.31 6.83
CA CYS A 87 1.16 -5.01 6.92
C CYS A 87 0.88 -6.48 7.24
N GLN A 88 1.20 -7.38 6.31
CA GLN A 88 1.15 -8.80 6.53
C GLN A 88 2.23 -9.19 7.56
N THR A 89 1.93 -10.20 8.37
CA THR A 89 2.82 -10.67 9.45
C THR A 89 4.13 -11.24 8.95
N GLU A 90 4.20 -11.65 7.67
CA GLU A 90 5.44 -12.09 7.01
C GLU A 90 6.50 -10.96 6.91
N PHE A 91 6.08 -9.69 6.79
CA PHE A 91 6.99 -8.56 6.64
C PHE A 91 7.41 -7.97 8.00
N VAL A 92 8.03 -8.78 8.85
CA VAL A 92 8.43 -8.40 10.22
C VAL A 92 9.27 -7.11 10.25
N ALA A 93 10.24 -6.98 9.35
CA ALA A 93 11.09 -5.79 9.31
C ALA A 93 10.31 -4.53 8.91
N ALA A 94 9.36 -4.62 7.97
CA ALA A 94 8.51 -3.50 7.59
C ALA A 94 7.54 -3.13 8.72
N TYR A 95 7.01 -4.13 9.45
CA TYR A 95 6.22 -3.90 10.66
C TYR A 95 6.99 -3.10 11.71
N GLN A 96 8.24 -3.48 11.99
CA GLN A 96 9.11 -2.75 12.91
C GLN A 96 9.37 -1.30 12.44
N ARG A 97 9.56 -1.08 11.14
CA ARG A 97 9.70 0.28 10.56
C ARG A 97 8.45 1.12 10.79
N LEU A 98 7.26 0.57 10.57
CA LEU A 98 5.99 1.25 10.82
C LEU A 98 5.87 1.66 12.29
N VAL A 99 6.12 0.74 13.22
CA VAL A 99 6.10 1.02 14.67
C VAL A 99 7.11 2.11 15.03
N GLY A 100 8.33 2.04 14.51
CA GLY A 100 9.38 3.05 14.74
C GLY A 100 9.00 4.44 14.22
N ARG A 101 8.15 4.52 13.20
CA ARG A 101 7.57 5.77 12.66
C ARG A 101 6.32 6.24 13.41
N GLY A 102 5.89 5.54 14.46
CA GLY A 102 4.74 5.91 15.27
C GLY A 102 3.39 5.38 14.78
N TYR A 103 3.38 4.50 13.77
CA TYR A 103 2.16 3.78 13.41
C TYR A 103 1.71 2.87 14.56
N ARG A 104 0.40 2.72 14.70
CA ARG A 104 -0.23 1.86 15.70
C ARG A 104 -1.12 0.84 15.01
N VAL A 105 -1.14 -0.38 15.52
CA VAL A 105 -2.08 -1.41 15.06
C VAL A 105 -3.48 -0.95 15.41
N HIS A 106 -4.32 -0.76 14.39
CA HIS A 106 -5.72 -0.44 14.58
C HIS A 106 -6.57 -1.70 14.52
N TRP A 107 -6.41 -2.52 13.47
CA TRP A 107 -7.14 -3.78 13.25
C TRP A 107 -6.18 -4.90 12.88
N THR A 108 -6.63 -6.13 13.11
CA THR A 108 -6.00 -7.36 12.62
C THR A 108 -7.00 -8.08 11.74
N ASP A 109 -6.60 -8.40 10.51
CA ASP A 109 -7.42 -9.09 9.53
C ASP A 109 -6.84 -10.47 9.23
N LEU A 110 -7.68 -11.43 8.84
CA LEU A 110 -7.24 -12.70 8.29
C LEU A 110 -7.08 -12.57 6.77
N ARG A 111 -5.89 -12.89 6.26
CA ARG A 111 -5.65 -13.02 4.82
C ARG A 111 -6.17 -14.38 4.37
N MET A 112 -7.17 -14.38 3.50
CA MET A 112 -7.69 -15.59 2.87
C MET A 112 -7.06 -15.78 1.50
N LEU A 113 -6.73 -17.02 1.16
CA LEU A 113 -6.25 -17.42 -0.16
C LEU A 113 -7.29 -18.31 -0.83
N LEU A 114 -7.46 -18.15 -2.14
CA LEU A 114 -8.32 -19.05 -2.90
C LEU A 114 -7.67 -20.43 -2.96
N ALA A 115 -8.45 -21.47 -2.67
CA ALA A 115 -7.96 -22.84 -2.74
C ALA A 115 -7.39 -23.16 -4.13
N GLY A 116 -6.16 -23.69 -4.19
CA GLY A 116 -5.46 -24.01 -5.43
C GLY A 116 -4.70 -22.84 -6.06
N GLN A 117 -4.83 -21.62 -5.54
CA GLN A 117 -4.04 -20.48 -5.96
C GLN A 117 -2.79 -20.36 -5.09
N LEU A 118 -1.62 -20.50 -5.71
CA LEU A 118 -0.34 -20.34 -5.01
C LEU A 118 -0.20 -18.88 -4.58
N GLN A 119 0.08 -18.65 -3.29
CA GLN A 119 0.48 -17.34 -2.81
C GLN A 119 1.80 -16.96 -3.48
N HIS A 120 1.89 -15.73 -3.99
CA HIS A 120 3.17 -15.20 -4.40
C HIS A 120 4.00 -14.85 -3.16
N GLU A 121 4.82 -15.79 -2.69
CA GLU A 121 5.85 -15.49 -1.70
C GLU A 121 6.88 -14.56 -2.35
N SER A 122 6.82 -13.27 -2.03
CA SER A 122 7.87 -12.34 -2.43
C SER A 122 9.13 -12.73 -1.68
N ARG A 123 10.02 -13.49 -2.35
CA ARG A 123 11.34 -13.84 -1.83
C ARG A 123 12.24 -12.62 -1.68
N GLU A 124 11.92 -11.55 -2.41
CA GLU A 124 12.64 -10.29 -2.43
C GLU A 124 11.66 -9.12 -2.42
N GLY A 125 12.06 -8.03 -1.76
CA GLY A 125 11.25 -6.83 -1.63
C GLY A 125 10.04 -6.96 -0.70
N ILE A 126 9.14 -6.00 -0.82
CA ILE A 126 7.96 -5.86 0.04
C ILE A 126 6.75 -5.70 -0.87
N VAL A 127 5.77 -6.60 -0.71
CA VAL A 127 4.49 -6.57 -1.42
C VAL A 127 3.36 -6.70 -0.41
N MET A 128 2.81 -5.57 0.01
CA MET A 128 1.66 -5.54 0.89
C MET A 128 0.40 -5.36 0.07
N SER A 129 -0.39 -6.42 -0.11
CA SER A 129 -1.70 -6.38 -0.79
C SER A 129 -2.78 -7.13 -0.01
N ASN A 130 -4.01 -6.60 -0.01
CA ASN A 130 -5.14 -7.27 0.62
C ASN A 130 -5.78 -8.36 -0.24
N TRP A 131 -5.65 -8.27 -1.57
CA TRP A 131 -6.26 -9.21 -2.51
C TRP A 131 -5.26 -9.55 -3.61
N GLU A 132 -5.03 -10.85 -3.80
CA GLU A 132 -4.55 -11.41 -5.06
C GLU A 132 -5.83 -11.91 -5.74
N ILE A 133 -6.38 -11.12 -6.68
CA ILE A 133 -7.50 -11.56 -7.53
C ILE A 133 -6.89 -11.97 -8.86
#